data_AF-A0A0S7ZC59-F1
#
_entry.id   AF-A0A0S7ZC59-F1
#
_cell.length_a   1.000
_cell.length_b   1.000
_cell.length_c   1.000
_cell.angle_alpha   90.00
_cell.angle_beta   90.00
_cell.angle_gamma   90.00
#
_symmetry.space_group_name_H-M   'P 1'
#
loop_
_entity.id
_entity.type
_entity.pdbx_description
1 polymer ?
#
loop_
_entity_poly.entity_id
_entity_poly.type
_entity_poly.pdbx_seq_one_letter_code
_entity_poly.pdbx_strand_id
1 'polypeptide(L)'
;YPADGRRNPFVSLLTVDDAGPQFEDLDLVGIIYGGSYGSVATLIDRATDRRYRVRRGDVAGNARVVEIRPDAVVFQVSQFGMTRSETLRIRRDEEEERDPG
;
A
#
# COMPACT_ATOMS: atom_id res chain seq x y z
N TYR A 1 -0.36 39.51 10.93
CA TYR A 1 -0.97 38.29 11.51
C TYR A 1 -2.33 38.64 12.07
N PRO A 2 -3.36 37.76 12.05
CA PRO A 2 -3.41 36.37 11.55
C PRO A 2 -4.60 36.09 10.60
N ALA A 3 -4.63 34.92 9.97
CA ALA A 3 -5.87 34.33 9.45
C ALA A 3 -5.94 32.87 9.90
N ASP A 4 -7.02 32.62 10.63
CA ASP A 4 -7.50 31.38 11.19
C ASP A 4 -7.72 30.34 10.08
N GLY A 5 -7.04 29.19 10.19
CA GLY A 5 -7.23 28.05 9.30
C GLY A 5 -7.50 26.82 10.15
N ARG A 6 -8.63 26.83 10.87
CA ARG A 6 -9.13 25.69 11.65
C ARG A 6 -9.00 24.39 10.84
N ARG A 7 -8.03 23.56 11.19
CA ARG A 7 -7.92 22.18 10.74
C ARG A 7 -9.15 21.45 11.23
N ASN A 8 -10.06 21.12 10.33
CA ASN A 8 -11.33 20.48 10.66
C ASN A 8 -11.04 19.11 11.30
N PRO A 9 -11.32 18.90 12.61
CA PRO A 9 -10.90 17.70 13.34
C PRO A 9 -11.80 16.49 13.07
N PHE A 10 -12.86 16.66 12.27
CA PHE A 10 -13.77 15.60 11.86
C PHE A 10 -13.78 15.52 10.34
N VAL A 11 -12.76 14.85 9.79
CA VAL A 11 -12.81 14.39 8.39
C VAL A 11 -13.81 13.23 8.34
N SER A 12 -14.75 13.31 7.39
CA SER A 12 -15.96 12.51 7.28
C SER A 12 -15.83 11.03 7.70
N LEU A 13 -16.76 10.60 8.55
CA LEU A 13 -17.03 9.19 8.82
C LEU A 13 -17.52 8.51 7.53
N LEU A 14 -16.67 7.61 7.00
CA LEU A 14 -17.07 6.34 6.38
C LEU A 14 -18.09 6.44 5.23
N THR A 15 -17.65 6.90 4.07
CA THR A 15 -18.10 6.27 2.83
C THR A 15 -17.53 4.85 2.82
N VAL A 16 -18.38 3.83 2.87
CA VAL A 16 -17.98 2.41 2.82
C VAL A 16 -17.19 2.10 1.52
N ASP A 17 -17.34 2.91 0.49
CA ASP A 17 -16.55 2.90 -0.75
C ASP A 17 -15.10 3.44 -0.61
N ASP A 18 -14.77 4.13 0.49
CA ASP A 18 -13.42 4.67 0.78
C ASP A 18 -12.59 3.77 1.71
N ALA A 19 -13.11 2.59 2.09
CA ALA A 19 -12.40 1.68 3.00
C ALA A 19 -11.07 1.17 2.44
N GLY A 20 -10.86 1.31 1.12
CA GLY A 20 -9.68 0.82 0.42
C GLY A 20 -9.62 -0.72 0.35
N PRO A 21 -8.54 -1.27 -0.23
CA PRO A 21 -8.41 -2.71 -0.43
C PRO A 21 -8.11 -3.42 0.88
N GLN A 22 -8.51 -4.69 0.97
CA GLN A 22 -7.96 -5.57 2.01
C GLN A 22 -6.51 -5.91 1.66
N PHE A 23 -5.67 -6.05 2.68
CA PHE A 23 -4.27 -6.43 2.50
C PHE A 23 -4.09 -7.71 1.68
N GLU A 24 -4.97 -8.69 1.87
CA GLU A 24 -4.96 -9.97 1.15
C GLU A 24 -5.23 -9.83 -0.35
N ASP A 25 -5.84 -8.73 -0.80
CA ASP A 25 -6.08 -8.45 -2.21
C ASP A 25 -4.96 -7.62 -2.85
N LEU A 26 -3.99 -7.13 -2.06
CA LEU A 26 -2.89 -6.29 -2.54
C LEU A 26 -1.72 -7.11 -3.09
N ASP A 27 -1.32 -6.76 -4.31
CA ASP A 27 -0.12 -7.28 -4.95
C ASP A 27 0.94 -6.21 -5.09
N LEU A 28 2.16 -6.51 -4.63
CA LEU A 28 3.31 -5.67 -4.86
C LEU A 28 3.88 -5.94 -6.25
N VAL A 29 3.73 -4.97 -7.15
CA VAL A 29 4.14 -5.10 -8.56
C VAL A 29 5.39 -4.31 -8.90
N GLY A 30 5.83 -3.42 -8.03
CA GLY A 30 7.07 -2.68 -8.26
C GLY A 30 7.49 -1.81 -7.11
N ILE A 31 8.80 -1.59 -7.02
CA ILE A 31 9.42 -0.71 -6.04
C ILE A 31 10.41 0.19 -6.75
N ILE A 32 10.28 1.50 -6.52
CA ILE A 32 11.35 2.47 -6.81
C ILE A 32 12.05 2.71 -5.47
N TYR A 33 13.20 2.06 -5.28
CA TYR A 33 13.97 2.18 -4.05
C TYR A 33 14.91 3.38 -4.13
N GLY A 34 14.67 4.37 -3.26
CA GLY A 34 15.37 5.66 -3.32
C GLY A 34 16.42 5.88 -2.23
N GLY A 35 16.61 4.94 -1.28
CA GLY A 35 17.47 5.15 -0.11
C GLY A 35 17.13 6.48 0.59
N SER A 36 18.09 7.41 0.60
CA SER A 36 17.92 8.77 1.17
C SER A 36 16.88 9.65 0.47
N TYR A 37 16.55 9.38 -0.79
CA TYR A 37 15.55 10.12 -1.57
C TYR A 37 14.10 9.64 -1.31
N GLY A 38 13.95 8.61 -0.48
CA GLY A 38 12.68 7.99 -0.15
C GLY A 38 12.23 6.98 -1.21
N SER A 39 11.70 5.85 -0.75
CA SER A 39 11.22 4.78 -1.62
C SER A 39 9.72 4.90 -1.89
N VAL A 40 9.29 4.38 -3.04
CA VAL A 40 7.88 4.30 -3.45
C VAL A 40 7.58 2.87 -3.85
N ALA A 41 6.51 2.31 -3.34
CA ALA A 41 5.98 1.02 -3.78
C ALA A 41 4.71 1.22 -4.61
N THR A 42 4.52 0.37 -5.62
CA THR A 42 3.30 0.31 -6.41
C THR A 42 2.59 -1.00 -6.11
N LEU A 43 1.32 -0.90 -5.69
CA LEU A 43 0.45 -2.02 -5.39
C LEU A 43 -0.71 -2.06 -6.39
N ILE A 44 -1.22 -3.26 -6.66
CA ILE A 44 -2.48 -3.48 -7.38
C ILE A 44 -3.44 -4.17 -6.44
N ASP A 45 -4.66 -3.65 -6.34
CA ASP A 45 -5.78 -4.35 -5.73
C ASP A 45 -6.37 -5.33 -6.75
N ARG A 46 -6.26 -6.64 -6.50
CA ARG A 46 -6.77 -7.69 -7.38
C ARG A 46 -8.29 -7.70 -7.49
N ALA A 47 -9.01 -7.16 -6.51
CA ALA A 47 -10.47 -7.14 -6.53
C ALA A 47 -11.02 -6.06 -7.49
N THR A 48 -10.27 -4.96 -7.67
CA THR A 48 -10.73 -3.78 -8.43
C THR A 48 -9.81 -3.36 -9.58
N ASP A 49 -8.65 -4.02 -9.72
CA ASP A 49 -7.53 -3.64 -10.61
C ASP A 49 -6.99 -2.22 -10.36
N ARG A 50 -7.31 -1.62 -9.20
CA ARG A 50 -6.90 -0.26 -8.86
C ARG A 50 -5.44 -0.24 -8.41
N ARG A 51 -4.69 0.74 -8.93
CA ARG A 51 -3.28 0.97 -8.57
C ARG A 51 -3.14 1.92 -7.39
N TYR A 52 -2.28 1.57 -6.46
CA TYR A 52 -1.89 2.38 -5.30
C TYR A 52 -0.39 2.65 -5.33
N ARG A 53 0.02 3.92 -5.23
CA ARG A 53 1.42 4.30 -5.01
C ARG A 53 1.59 4.77 -3.59
N VAL A 54 2.45 4.09 -2.83
CA VAL A 54 2.60 4.31 -1.40
C VAL A 54 4.05 4.54 -1.00
N ARG A 55 4.25 5.39 0.00
CA ARG A 55 5.50 5.68 0.70
C ARG A 55 5.40 5.20 2.15
N ARG A 56 6.52 5.21 2.86
CA ARG A 56 6.53 4.94 4.31
C ARG A 56 5.55 5.86 5.04
N GLY A 57 4.64 5.26 5.81
CA GLY A 57 3.61 5.97 6.57
C GLY A 57 2.26 6.09 5.86
N ASP A 58 2.20 5.87 4.54
CA ASP A 58 0.94 5.87 3.78
C ASP A 58 0.08 4.65 4.15
N VAL A 59 -1.20 4.74 3.85
CA VAL A 59 -2.21 3.70 4.13
C VAL A 59 -2.92 3.31 2.84
N ALA A 60 -3.00 2.01 2.56
CA ALA A 60 -3.83 1.42 1.53
C ALA A 60 -4.85 0.49 2.22
N GLY A 61 -6.07 0.98 2.33
CA GLY A 61 -7.16 0.31 3.04
C GLY A 61 -6.80 -0.02 4.48
N ASN A 62 -6.71 -1.31 4.82
CA ASN A 62 -6.37 -1.76 6.16
C ASN A 62 -4.85 -1.95 6.42
N ALA A 63 -4.00 -1.59 5.45
CA ALA A 63 -2.56 -1.77 5.50
C ALA A 63 -1.79 -0.45 5.53
N ARG A 64 -1.01 -0.21 6.58
CA ARG A 64 -0.10 0.94 6.70
C ARG A 64 1.33 0.53 6.33
N VAL A 65 2.01 1.30 5.49
CA VAL A 65 3.41 1.04 5.12
C VAL A 65 4.34 1.39 6.29
N VAL A 66 5.11 0.40 6.76
CA VAL A 66 6.09 0.56 7.84
C VAL A 66 7.50 0.75 7.28
N GLU A 67 7.85 -0.05 6.26
CA GLU A 67 9.18 -0.08 5.66
C GLU A 67 9.08 -0.47 4.18
N ILE A 68 9.88 0.16 3.32
CA ILE A 68 10.04 -0.24 1.92
C ILE A 68 11.49 -0.67 1.75
N ARG A 69 11.70 -1.93 1.33
CA ARG A 69 12.98 -2.58 1.03
C ARG A 69 13.16 -2.68 -0.49
N PRO A 70 14.33 -3.09 -1.00
CA PRO A 70 14.55 -3.21 -2.44
C PRO A 70 13.59 -4.17 -3.17
N ASP A 71 13.13 -5.24 -2.50
CA ASP A 71 12.31 -6.32 -3.08
C ASP A 71 11.01 -6.60 -2.30
N ALA A 72 10.76 -5.87 -1.22
CA ALA A 72 9.66 -6.12 -0.31
C ALA A 72 9.14 -4.84 0.35
N VAL A 73 7.90 -4.89 0.81
CA VAL A 73 7.28 -3.84 1.62
C VAL A 73 6.69 -4.46 2.86
N VAL A 74 7.04 -3.90 4.02
CA VAL A 74 6.51 -4.30 5.33
C VAL A 74 5.33 -3.41 5.67
N PHE A 75 4.22 -4.04 6.05
CA PHE A 75 2.98 -3.38 6.41
C PHE A 75 2.59 -3.71 7.84
N GLN A 76 1.94 -2.74 8.48
CA GLN A 76 1.14 -2.96 9.66
C GLN A 76 -0.32 -3.07 9.22
N VAL A 77 -0.89 -4.27 9.33
CA VAL A 77 -2.25 -4.59 8.90
C VAL A 77 -3.18 -4.62 10.09
N SER A 78 -4.31 -3.92 10.00
CA SER A 78 -5.31 -3.85 11.07
C SER A 78 -6.60 -4.58 10.66
N GLN A 79 -6.98 -5.62 11.39
CA GLN A 79 -8.19 -6.38 11.10
C GLN A 79 -8.81 -6.89 12.42
N PHE A 80 -10.13 -6.72 12.56
CA PHE A 80 -10.89 -7.17 13.75
C PHE A 80 -10.30 -6.73 15.10
N GLY A 81 -9.82 -5.48 15.19
CA GLY A 81 -9.20 -4.93 16.40
C GLY A 81 -7.79 -5.45 16.69
N MET A 82 -7.24 -6.31 15.82
CA MET A 82 -5.88 -6.82 15.90
C MET A 82 -4.98 -6.08 14.93
N THR A 83 -3.71 -5.96 15.27
CA THR A 83 -2.67 -5.38 14.41
C THR A 83 -1.56 -6.40 14.23
N ARG A 84 -1.15 -6.66 12.98
CA ARG A 84 -0.09 -7.63 12.65
C ARG A 84 0.90 -7.02 11.65
N SER A 85 2.12 -7.51 11.68
CA SER A 85 3.15 -7.14 10.71
C SER A 85 3.14 -8.16 9.57
N GLU A 86 2.92 -7.69 8.35
CA GLU A 86 2.87 -8.51 7.14
C GLU A 86 3.88 -8.00 6.11
N THR A 87 4.30 -8.85 5.17
CA THR A 87 5.29 -8.46 4.15
C THR A 87 4.83 -8.92 2.78
N LEU A 88 4.66 -7.97 1.85
CA LEU A 88 4.53 -8.28 0.42
C LEU A 88 5.90 -8.24 -0.24
N ARG A 89 6.14 -9.19 -1.14
CA ARG A 89 7.33 -9.22 -2.01
C ARG A 89 6.89 -9.01 -3.44
N ILE A 90 7.78 -8.46 -4.27
CA ILE A 90 7.54 -8.37 -5.71
C ILE A 90 7.25 -9.78 -6.21
N ARG A 91 6.05 -9.99 -6.77
CA ARG A 91 5.78 -11.23 -7.50
C ARG A 91 6.70 -11.23 -8.72
N ARG A 92 7.67 -12.15 -8.72
CA ARG A 92 8.35 -12.50 -9.96
C ARG A 92 7.38 -13.42 -10.66
N ASP A 93 6.70 -12.92 -11.68
CA ASP A 93 6.02 -13.81 -12.60
C ASP A 93 7.12 -14.69 -13.20
N GLU A 94 7.05 -16.00 -12.95
CA GLU A 94 7.77 -17.00 -13.71
C GLU A 94 7.17 -16.99 -15.13
N GLU A 95 7.55 -15.99 -15.94
CA GLU A 95 7.47 -16.07 -17.40
C GLU A 95 8.57 -17.02 -17.89
N GLU A 96 8.47 -18.31 -17.56
CA GLU A 96 9.34 -19.36 -18.13
C GLU A 96 8.53 -20.65 -18.38
N GLU A 97 7.41 -20.56 -19.11
CA GLU A 97 6.90 -21.73 -19.87
C GLU A 97 5.90 -21.31 -20.97
N ARG A 98 6.37 -20.57 -21.98
CA ARG A 98 5.74 -20.61 -23.32
C ARG A 98 6.84 -20.80 -24.37
N ASP A 99 7.15 -22.07 -24.53
CA ASP A 99 7.94 -22.71 -25.58
C ASP A 99 7.86 -21.98 -26.94
N PRO A 100 9.00 -21.60 -27.57
CA PRO A 100 9.02 -21.16 -28.95
C PRO A 100 8.91 -22.38 -29.88
N GLY A 101 7.68 -22.71 -30.29
CA GLY A 101 7.40 -23.64 -31.39
C GLY A 101 7.64 -23.02 -32.76
#